data_AF-A0A496VQD4-F1
#
_entry.id   AF-A0A496VQD4-F1
#
_cell.length_a   1.000
_cell.length_b   1.000
_cell.length_c   1.000
_cell.angle_alpha   90.00
_cell.angle_beta   90.00
_cell.angle_gamma   90.00
#
_symmetry.space_group_name_H-M   'P 1'
#
loop_
_entity.id
_entity.type
_entity.pdbx_description
1 polymer ?
#
loop_
_entity_poly.entity_id
_entity_poly.type
_entity_poly.pdbx_seq_one_letter_code
_entity_poly.pdbx_strand_id
1 'polypeptide(L)'
;MSLSHTGLILALGLSFNTAIANENSDRTIPIYTQGEQPLLLAEKYSNRRRGDCGTSPDIWALNICETSKFCYVQPENVSLWLSEDKRAEWVDWVFIKDSVSHKEVELRWSASKQTLAWPWQIKRMPIQSGKLYLIKRKGDMTYNEVILYQIPANLSKEEQKDWMREKGCIPQVNILDQEQRV
;
A
#
# COMPACT_ATOMS: atom_id res chain seq x y z
N MET A 1 55.55 -12.67 -50.34
CA MET A 1 54.64 -13.79 -50.67
C MET A 1 53.28 -13.40 -50.13
N SER A 2 52.32 -13.20 -51.02
CA SER A 2 50.91 -13.02 -50.69
C SER A 2 50.31 -14.33 -50.18
N LEU A 3 49.26 -14.25 -49.37
CA LEU A 3 48.17 -15.22 -49.35
C LEU A 3 46.97 -14.55 -48.66
N SER A 4 46.03 -14.15 -49.52
CA SER A 4 44.70 -13.68 -49.19
C SER A 4 43.87 -14.82 -48.60
N HIS A 5 43.02 -14.53 -47.63
CA HIS A 5 41.93 -15.43 -47.24
C HIS A 5 40.60 -14.68 -47.21
N THR A 6 39.67 -15.27 -47.95
CA THR A 6 38.32 -14.86 -48.31
C THR A 6 37.26 -15.46 -47.36
N GLY A 7 36.13 -14.75 -47.21
CA GLY A 7 34.82 -15.28 -46.79
C GLY A 7 34.54 -15.14 -45.28
N LEU A 8 33.32 -14.87 -44.79
CA LEU A 8 31.99 -15.09 -45.35
C LEU A 8 30.95 -14.17 -44.66
N ILE A 9 29.92 -13.76 -45.40
CA ILE A 9 28.84 -12.82 -45.05
C ILE A 9 27.74 -13.52 -44.24
N LEU A 10 27.11 -12.81 -43.30
CA LEU A 10 25.74 -13.12 -42.82
C LEU A 10 24.90 -11.83 -42.78
N ALA A 11 23.92 -11.78 -43.67
CA ALA A 11 22.90 -10.74 -43.76
C ALA A 11 21.72 -11.09 -42.86
N LEU A 12 21.25 -10.14 -42.05
CA LEU A 12 19.96 -10.22 -41.37
C LEU A 12 19.06 -9.12 -41.93
N GLY A 13 18.11 -9.53 -42.76
CA GLY A 13 17.07 -8.69 -43.32
C GLY A 13 16.07 -8.29 -42.25
N LEU A 14 15.87 -6.98 -42.09
CA LEU A 14 14.76 -6.42 -41.32
C LEU A 14 13.59 -6.24 -42.30
N SER A 15 12.60 -7.11 -42.18
CA SER A 15 11.29 -6.96 -42.82
C SER A 15 10.53 -5.84 -42.12
N PHE A 16 10.29 -4.74 -42.84
CA PHE A 16 9.38 -3.67 -42.42
C PHE A 16 7.93 -4.12 -42.67
N ASN A 17 7.13 -4.19 -41.61
CA ASN A 17 5.68 -4.36 -41.73
C ASN A 17 5.07 -3.01 -42.15
N THR A 18 4.35 -3.03 -43.27
CA THR A 18 3.59 -1.91 -43.82
C THR A 18 2.31 -1.67 -43.01
N ALA A 19 2.06 -0.40 -42.68
CA ALA A 19 0.77 0.06 -42.20
C ALA A 19 -0.23 0.12 -43.36
N ILE A 20 -1.43 -0.43 -43.18
CA ILE A 20 -2.56 -0.21 -44.09
C ILE A 20 -3.66 0.48 -43.27
N ALA A 21 -3.88 1.74 -43.57
CA ALA A 21 -5.11 2.45 -43.24
C ALA A 21 -6.20 2.03 -44.23
N ASN A 22 -7.38 1.65 -43.74
CA ASN A 22 -8.56 1.45 -44.56
C ASN A 22 -9.76 2.09 -43.85
N GLU A 23 -10.16 3.27 -44.35
CA GLU A 23 -11.46 3.88 -44.05
C GLU A 23 -12.43 3.50 -45.17
N ASN A 24 -13.57 2.89 -44.79
CA ASN A 24 -14.93 3.41 -45.00
C ASN A 24 -16.00 2.34 -45.23
N SER A 25 -17.11 2.60 -44.54
CA SER A 25 -18.51 2.43 -44.94
C SER A 25 -19.28 1.22 -44.41
N ASP A 26 -20.20 1.58 -43.51
CA ASP A 26 -21.55 1.07 -43.31
C ASP A 26 -21.78 -0.45 -43.30
N ARG A 27 -21.94 -0.95 -42.07
CA ARG A 27 -22.91 -2.01 -41.79
C ARG A 27 -23.49 -1.85 -40.39
N THR A 28 -24.60 -1.14 -40.34
CA THR A 28 -25.58 -1.19 -39.25
C THR A 28 -26.10 -2.63 -39.14
N ILE A 29 -25.70 -3.36 -38.10
CA ILE A 29 -26.25 -4.67 -37.77
C ILE A 29 -27.25 -4.47 -36.61
N PRO A 30 -28.52 -4.85 -36.78
CA PRO A 30 -29.54 -4.69 -35.76
C PRO A 30 -29.31 -5.61 -34.55
N ILE A 31 -29.52 -5.00 -33.39
CA ILE A 31 -29.61 -5.57 -32.06
C ILE A 31 -30.64 -6.70 -32.03
N TYR A 32 -30.21 -7.89 -31.59
CA TYR A 32 -31.03 -8.82 -30.80
C TYR A 32 -30.10 -9.62 -29.87
N THR A 33 -29.87 -9.12 -28.66
CA THR A 33 -29.32 -9.90 -27.55
C THR A 33 -30.47 -10.33 -26.65
N GLN A 34 -31.07 -11.47 -27.03
CA GLN A 34 -31.99 -12.23 -26.19
C GLN A 34 -31.17 -13.26 -25.43
N GLY A 35 -31.03 -13.05 -24.12
CA GLY A 35 -30.21 -13.88 -23.24
C GLY A 35 -29.82 -13.11 -21.99
N GLU A 36 -30.81 -12.87 -21.13
CA GLU A 36 -30.61 -12.32 -19.79
C GLU A 36 -29.67 -13.22 -18.99
N GLN A 37 -28.39 -12.85 -18.89
CA GLN A 37 -27.53 -13.06 -17.71
C GLN A 37 -26.16 -12.39 -17.90
N PRO A 38 -26.03 -11.09 -17.59
CA PRO A 38 -24.76 -10.63 -17.02
C PRO A 38 -24.94 -9.46 -16.03
N LEU A 39 -25.58 -9.69 -14.89
CA LEU A 39 -25.55 -8.70 -13.79
C LEU A 39 -25.19 -9.30 -12.42
N LEU A 40 -25.40 -10.60 -12.19
CA LEU A 40 -25.11 -11.24 -10.90
C LEU A 40 -23.62 -11.48 -10.62
N LEU A 41 -22.74 -11.41 -11.62
CA LEU A 41 -21.29 -11.51 -11.39
C LEU A 41 -20.64 -10.17 -11.04
N ALA A 42 -21.22 -9.04 -11.44
CA ALA A 42 -20.70 -7.71 -11.11
C ALA A 42 -21.03 -7.31 -9.66
N GLU A 43 -22.16 -7.76 -9.14
CA GLU A 43 -22.58 -7.50 -7.75
C GLU A 43 -21.71 -8.20 -6.70
N LYS A 44 -21.11 -9.36 -7.04
CA LYS A 44 -20.22 -10.05 -6.09
C LYS A 44 -18.87 -9.37 -5.91
N TYR A 45 -18.47 -8.49 -6.83
CA TYR A 45 -17.21 -7.73 -6.76
C TYR A 45 -17.38 -6.26 -6.37
N SER A 46 -18.62 -5.76 -6.23
CA SER A 46 -18.90 -4.36 -5.85
C SER A 46 -18.85 -4.11 -4.34
N ASN A 47 -18.75 -5.15 -3.50
CA ASN A 47 -18.42 -5.02 -2.07
C ASN A 47 -16.96 -4.62 -1.81
N ARG A 48 -16.28 -3.96 -2.77
CA ARG A 48 -15.07 -3.20 -2.50
C ARG A 48 -15.47 -2.02 -1.63
N ARG A 49 -15.49 -2.25 -0.31
CA ARG A 49 -15.71 -1.27 0.75
C ARG A 49 -14.65 -0.16 0.66
N ARG A 50 -14.76 0.74 -0.31
CA ARG A 50 -14.13 2.07 -0.32
C ARG A 50 -14.94 3.01 0.58
N GLY A 51 -15.29 2.53 1.77
CA GLY A 51 -15.71 3.40 2.86
C GLY A 51 -14.49 4.13 3.42
N ASP A 52 -14.71 5.32 3.93
CA ASP A 52 -13.79 6.05 4.80
C ASP A 52 -13.20 5.10 5.85
N CYS A 53 -11.88 5.12 6.04
CA CYS A 53 -11.22 4.29 7.05
C CYS A 53 -11.17 4.96 8.43
N GLY A 54 -11.74 6.16 8.55
CA GLY A 54 -11.79 6.90 9.80
C GLY A 54 -10.41 7.27 10.32
N THR A 55 -10.39 7.83 11.53
CA THR A 55 -9.17 8.19 12.24
C THR A 55 -8.98 7.24 13.41
N SER A 56 -7.74 6.77 13.61
CA SER A 56 -7.41 5.98 14.78
C SER A 56 -7.69 6.78 16.06
N PRO A 57 -8.35 6.19 17.07
CA PRO A 57 -8.56 6.85 18.36
C PRO A 57 -7.27 6.95 19.17
N ASP A 58 -6.26 6.14 18.85
CA ASP A 58 -4.94 6.15 19.49
C ASP A 58 -3.91 6.78 18.53
N ILE A 59 -3.23 7.82 18.99
CA ILE A 59 -2.18 8.52 18.25
C ILE A 59 -0.98 7.63 17.91
N TRP A 60 -0.73 6.59 18.70
CA TRP A 60 0.37 5.64 18.48
C TRP A 60 -0.07 4.40 17.69
N ALA A 61 -1.29 4.40 17.16
CA ALA A 61 -1.80 3.35 16.30
C ALA A 61 -1.91 3.79 14.83
N LEU A 62 -1.07 3.19 13.99
CA LEU A 62 -0.97 3.43 12.56
C LEU A 62 -2.20 2.90 11.83
N ASN A 63 -2.92 3.78 11.15
CA ASN A 63 -4.00 3.37 10.25
C ASN A 63 -3.42 2.68 9.00
N ILE A 64 -3.69 1.38 8.85
CA ILE A 64 -3.14 0.59 7.73
C ILE A 64 -3.95 0.69 6.44
N CYS A 65 -5.05 1.47 6.42
CA CYS A 65 -5.85 1.66 5.22
C CYS A 65 -5.25 2.63 4.21
N GLU A 66 -4.33 3.48 4.64
CA GLU A 66 -3.86 4.62 3.85
C GLU A 66 -2.33 4.66 3.77
N THR A 67 -1.83 5.23 2.68
CA THR A 67 -0.43 5.60 2.56
C THR A 67 -0.17 6.81 3.45
N SER A 68 0.80 6.72 4.36
CA SER A 68 0.99 7.74 5.38
C SER A 68 2.45 7.91 5.82
N LYS A 69 2.71 9.05 6.47
CA LYS A 69 3.90 9.27 7.28
C LYS A 69 3.47 9.21 8.74
N PHE A 70 4.19 8.43 9.53
CA PHE A 70 3.82 8.17 10.90
C PHE A 70 5.02 8.32 11.83
N CYS A 71 4.84 9.08 12.89
CA CYS A 71 5.86 9.40 13.87
C CYS A 71 5.68 8.54 15.12
N TYR A 72 6.77 8.11 15.74
CA TYR A 72 6.74 7.29 16.95
C TYR A 72 7.84 7.70 17.93
N VAL A 73 7.62 7.52 19.23
CA VAL A 73 8.64 7.78 20.26
C VAL A 73 9.58 6.58 20.39
N GLN A 74 9.00 5.41 20.62
CA GLN A 74 9.73 4.14 20.73
C GLN A 74 9.05 3.07 19.86
N PRO A 75 9.80 2.14 19.25
CA PRO A 75 9.25 1.10 18.39
C PRO A 75 8.14 0.25 19.05
N GLU A 76 8.23 0.07 20.36
CA GLU A 76 7.30 -0.68 21.20
C GLU A 76 5.89 -0.08 21.23
N ASN A 77 5.80 1.24 21.04
CA ASN A 77 4.54 1.96 21.11
C ASN A 77 3.76 1.88 19.80
N VAL A 78 4.40 1.44 18.71
CA VAL A 78 3.75 1.37 17.41
C VAL A 78 2.81 0.17 17.37
N SER A 79 1.53 0.46 17.18
CA SER A 79 0.52 -0.54 16.87
C SER A 79 -0.12 -0.25 15.52
N LEU A 80 -0.75 -1.25 14.93
CA LEU A 80 -1.55 -1.15 13.73
C LEU A 80 -3.01 -1.02 14.13
N TRP A 81 -3.75 -0.16 13.43
CA TRP A 81 -5.18 0.05 13.63
C TRP A 81 -5.94 -0.08 12.31
N LEU A 82 -7.16 -0.58 12.42
CA LEU A 82 -8.10 -0.77 11.33
C LEU A 82 -9.51 -0.57 11.90
N SER A 83 -10.34 0.21 11.21
CA SER A 83 -11.70 0.51 11.67
C SER A 83 -12.58 -0.75 11.75
N GLU A 84 -13.50 -0.77 12.71
CA GLU A 84 -14.32 -1.96 13.02
C GLU A 84 -15.14 -2.45 11.82
N ASP A 85 -15.65 -1.53 10.99
CA ASP A 85 -16.40 -1.85 9.76
C ASP A 85 -15.53 -2.52 8.67
N LYS A 86 -14.21 -2.46 8.80
CA LYS A 86 -13.23 -3.09 7.90
C LYS A 86 -12.64 -4.38 8.46
N ARG A 87 -12.85 -4.68 9.75
CA ARG A 87 -12.36 -5.91 10.39
C ARG A 87 -13.11 -7.12 9.82
N ALA A 88 -12.41 -8.23 9.67
CA ALA A 88 -13.06 -9.51 9.45
C ALA A 88 -13.75 -9.99 10.74
N GLU A 89 -14.84 -10.75 10.61
CA GLU A 89 -15.61 -11.25 11.75
C GLU A 89 -14.79 -12.11 12.72
N TRP A 90 -13.77 -12.80 12.23
CA TRP A 90 -13.01 -13.78 13.00
C TRP A 90 -11.53 -13.40 13.13
N VAL A 91 -10.88 -13.18 11.99
CA VAL A 91 -9.45 -12.94 11.92
C VAL A 91 -9.09 -12.18 10.66
N ASP A 92 -8.23 -11.19 10.83
CA ASP A 92 -7.50 -10.57 9.73
C ASP A 92 -6.08 -11.11 9.68
N TRP A 93 -5.51 -11.09 8.48
CA TRP A 93 -4.10 -11.38 8.24
C TRP A 93 -3.46 -10.15 7.63
N VAL A 94 -2.37 -9.68 8.22
CA VAL A 94 -1.63 -8.49 7.78
C VAL A 94 -0.23 -8.90 7.35
N PHE A 95 0.18 -8.37 6.22
CA PHE A 95 1.52 -8.53 5.69
C PHE A 95 2.25 -7.20 5.81
N ILE A 96 3.43 -7.23 6.43
CA ILE A 96 4.34 -6.08 6.51
C ILE A 96 5.61 -6.45 5.78
N LYS A 97 6.00 -5.64 4.81
CA LYS A 97 7.21 -5.82 4.02
C LYS A 97 8.12 -4.61 4.15
N ASP A 98 9.37 -4.86 4.47
CA ASP A 98 10.44 -3.87 4.42
C ASP A 98 10.79 -3.59 2.96
N SER A 99 10.73 -2.33 2.52
CA SER A 99 10.89 -2.01 1.10
C SER A 99 12.30 -2.28 0.56
N VAL A 100 13.32 -2.17 1.42
CA VAL A 100 14.74 -2.27 1.05
C VAL A 100 15.24 -3.70 1.12
N SER A 101 15.00 -4.38 2.25
CA SER A 101 15.44 -5.76 2.44
C SER A 101 14.50 -6.79 1.80
N HIS A 102 13.31 -6.34 1.38
CA HIS A 102 12.21 -7.16 0.88
C HIS A 102 11.73 -8.26 1.84
N LYS A 103 12.21 -8.24 3.09
CA LYS A 103 11.72 -9.13 4.13
C LYS A 103 10.24 -8.85 4.37
N GLU A 104 9.44 -9.90 4.38
CA GLU A 104 8.01 -9.84 4.67
C GLU A 104 7.69 -10.67 5.92
N VAL A 105 6.76 -10.19 6.74
CA VAL A 105 6.20 -10.91 7.88
C VAL A 105 4.69 -10.94 7.78
N GLU A 106 4.12 -12.11 8.07
CA GLU A 106 2.68 -12.33 8.17
C GLU A 106 2.26 -12.34 9.64
N LEU A 107 1.21 -11.59 9.94
CA LEU A 107 0.65 -11.42 11.27
C LEU A 107 -0.82 -11.79 11.29
N ARG A 108 -1.20 -12.59 12.29
CA ARG A 108 -2.59 -12.91 12.59
C ARG A 108 -3.15 -11.85 13.54
N TRP A 109 -4.27 -11.24 13.18
CA TRP A 109 -4.96 -10.22 13.97
C TRP A 109 -6.35 -10.70 14.36
N SER A 110 -6.54 -11.04 15.64
CA SER A 110 -7.84 -11.46 16.15
C SER A 110 -8.88 -10.33 16.07
N ALA A 111 -10.12 -10.67 15.68
CA ALA A 111 -11.24 -9.72 15.68
C ALA A 111 -11.50 -9.08 17.05
N SER A 112 -11.17 -9.78 18.15
CA SER A 112 -11.31 -9.26 19.53
C SER A 112 -10.33 -8.13 19.88
N LYS A 113 -9.33 -7.86 19.04
CA LYS A 113 -8.30 -6.85 19.27
C LYS A 113 -8.50 -5.69 18.31
N GLN A 114 -8.66 -4.48 18.87
CA GLN A 114 -8.77 -3.24 18.10
C GLN A 114 -7.46 -2.79 17.48
N THR A 115 -6.32 -3.15 18.10
CA THR A 115 -4.98 -2.86 17.59
C THR A 115 -4.12 -4.12 17.53
N LEU A 116 -3.09 -4.10 16.68
CA LEU A 116 -2.09 -5.15 16.56
C LEU A 116 -0.70 -4.56 16.74
N ALA A 117 0.03 -4.97 17.77
CA ALA A 117 1.38 -4.49 18.02
C ALA A 117 2.32 -4.75 16.82
N TRP A 118 3.18 -3.79 16.50
CA TRP A 118 4.19 -3.98 15.47
C TRP A 118 5.15 -5.11 15.85
N PRO A 119 5.51 -6.04 14.94
CA PRO A 119 6.25 -7.25 15.30
C PRO A 119 7.78 -7.03 15.35
N TRP A 120 8.22 -6.00 16.08
CA TRP A 120 9.62 -5.57 16.08
C TRP A 120 10.57 -6.62 16.68
N GLN A 121 10.22 -7.25 17.81
CA GLN A 121 10.99 -8.34 18.42
C GLN A 121 10.67 -9.72 17.82
N ILE A 122 9.39 -10.09 17.76
CA ILE A 122 8.95 -11.49 17.62
C ILE A 122 9.25 -12.04 16.21
N LYS A 123 9.00 -11.23 15.17
CA LYS A 123 9.24 -11.63 13.77
C LYS A 123 10.47 -10.95 13.18
N ARG A 124 11.24 -10.26 14.03
CA ARG A 124 12.44 -9.48 13.64
C ARG A 124 12.12 -8.49 12.51
N MET A 125 11.02 -7.74 12.63
CA MET A 125 10.71 -6.64 11.71
C MET A 125 11.01 -5.31 12.42
N PRO A 126 12.30 -4.95 12.60
CA PRO A 126 12.67 -3.75 13.33
C PRO A 126 12.13 -2.51 12.62
N ILE A 127 11.69 -1.54 13.41
CA ILE A 127 11.34 -0.22 12.90
C ILE A 127 12.63 0.60 12.79
N GLN A 128 12.87 1.19 11.63
CA GLN A 128 14.00 2.10 11.38
C GLN A 128 13.44 3.46 10.98
N SER A 129 13.92 4.52 11.63
CA SER A 129 13.50 5.90 11.35
C SER A 129 13.81 6.29 9.90
N GLY A 130 12.84 6.92 9.23
CA GLY A 130 12.91 7.34 7.82
C GLY A 130 12.73 6.22 6.80
N LYS A 131 12.46 4.99 7.24
CA LYS A 131 12.33 3.84 6.33
C LYS A 131 10.91 3.63 5.85
N LEU A 132 10.79 3.22 4.59
CA LEU A 132 9.53 2.83 3.95
C LEU A 132 9.20 1.35 4.22
N TYR A 133 7.97 1.13 4.65
CA TYR A 133 7.36 -0.18 4.81
C TYR A 133 6.11 -0.28 3.94
N LEU A 134 5.83 -1.48 3.45
CA LEU A 134 4.67 -1.79 2.65
C LEU A 134 3.74 -2.66 3.50
N ILE A 135 2.49 -2.22 3.70
CA ILE A 135 1.52 -2.92 4.53
C ILE A 135 0.29 -3.26 3.69
N LYS A 136 -0.20 -4.49 3.79
CA LYS A 136 -1.50 -4.87 3.20
C LYS A 136 -2.22 -5.89 4.07
N ARG A 137 -3.52 -6.01 3.87
CA ARG A 137 -4.29 -7.12 4.44
C ARG A 137 -4.40 -8.25 3.42
N LYS A 138 -4.71 -9.44 3.91
CA LYS A 138 -5.03 -10.58 3.04
C LYS A 138 -6.27 -10.27 2.20
N GLY A 139 -6.13 -10.40 0.89
CA GLY A 139 -7.18 -10.09 -0.07
C GLY A 139 -7.07 -8.69 -0.69
N ASP A 140 -6.30 -7.78 -0.09
CA ASP A 140 -6.00 -6.50 -0.71
C ASP A 140 -5.05 -6.72 -1.91
N MET A 141 -5.33 -6.06 -3.04
CA MET A 141 -4.54 -6.21 -4.28
C MET A 141 -3.23 -5.42 -4.25
N THR A 142 -3.16 -4.37 -3.44
CA THR A 142 -2.05 -3.42 -3.37
C THR A 142 -1.55 -3.26 -1.95
N TYR A 143 -0.29 -2.84 -1.80
CA TYR A 143 0.24 -2.41 -0.51
C TYR A 143 0.01 -0.91 -0.33
N ASN A 144 -0.23 -0.53 0.92
CA ASN A 144 -0.12 0.85 1.38
C ASN A 144 1.31 1.14 1.80
N GLU A 145 1.79 2.32 1.46
CA GLU A 145 3.15 2.76 1.73
C GLU A 145 3.19 3.55 3.04
N VAL A 146 4.05 3.17 3.98
CA VAL A 146 4.18 3.86 5.26
C VAL A 146 5.63 4.18 5.54
N ILE A 147 5.92 5.46 5.81
CA ILE A 147 7.23 5.90 6.28
C ILE A 147 7.17 6.17 7.77
N LEU A 148 8.02 5.50 8.55
CA LEU A 148 8.05 5.60 10.01
C LEU A 148 9.18 6.53 10.46
N TYR A 149 8.90 7.55 11.26
CA TYR A 149 9.86 8.52 11.77
C TYR A 149 9.96 8.49 13.30
N GLN A 150 11.17 8.28 13.83
CA GLN A 150 11.38 8.32 15.28
C GLN A 150 11.54 9.76 15.78
N ILE A 151 10.70 10.16 16.73
CA ILE A 151 10.77 11.45 17.39
C ILE A 151 12.01 11.49 18.29
N PRO A 152 12.86 12.53 18.22
CA PRO A 152 14.00 12.66 19.12
C PRO A 152 13.56 12.80 20.58
N ALA A 153 14.21 12.03 21.47
CA ALA A 153 13.80 11.91 22.87
C ALA A 153 14.06 13.17 23.72
N ASN A 154 14.92 14.08 23.26
CA ASN A 154 15.39 15.26 23.99
C ASN A 154 14.61 16.55 23.66
N LEU A 155 13.47 16.44 22.98
CA LEU A 155 12.61 17.57 22.64
C LEU A 155 11.50 17.75 23.67
N SER A 156 11.16 19.00 23.98
CA SER A 156 9.92 19.34 24.69
C SER A 156 8.68 18.94 23.88
N LYS A 157 7.49 18.92 24.51
CA LYS A 157 6.26 18.50 23.82
C LYS A 157 5.96 19.38 22.61
N GLU A 158 6.12 20.68 22.72
CA GLU A 158 5.91 21.65 21.65
C GLU A 158 6.90 21.42 20.50
N GLU A 159 8.19 21.25 20.82
CA GLU A 159 9.23 20.93 19.83
C GLU A 159 8.99 19.58 19.14
N GLN A 160 8.47 18.58 19.86
CA GLN A 160 8.07 17.30 19.26
C GLN A 160 6.97 17.49 18.23
N LYS A 161 5.95 18.32 18.51
CA LYS A 161 4.88 18.62 17.56
C LYS A 161 5.41 19.32 16.32
N ASP A 162 6.28 20.33 16.49
CA ASP A 162 6.88 21.03 15.36
C ASP A 162 7.72 20.09 14.50
N TRP A 163 8.53 19.24 15.13
CA TRP A 163 9.28 18.20 14.44
C TRP A 163 8.37 17.22 13.69
N MET A 164 7.26 16.79 14.31
CA MET A 164 6.26 15.92 13.67
C MET A 164 5.61 16.61 12.46
N ARG A 165 5.32 17.93 12.54
CA ARG A 165 4.80 18.71 11.41
C ARG A 165 5.81 18.74 10.27
N GLU A 166 7.08 19.00 10.57
CA GLU A 166 8.16 19.01 9.57
C GLU A 166 8.34 17.65 8.87
N LYS A 167 8.14 16.54 9.59
CA LYS A 167 8.15 15.19 9.00
C LYS A 167 6.87 14.83 8.27
N GLY A 168 5.80 15.60 8.42
CA GLY A 168 4.52 15.37 7.76
C GLY A 168 3.58 14.43 8.51
N CYS A 169 3.81 14.20 9.81
CA CYS A 169 2.93 13.42 10.69
C CYS A 169 1.73 14.25 11.16
N ILE A 170 1.11 15.01 10.25
CA ILE A 170 0.06 16.00 10.53
C ILE A 170 -1.16 15.40 11.26
N PRO A 171 -1.67 14.21 10.89
CA PRO A 171 -2.80 13.62 11.60
C PRO A 171 -2.55 13.42 13.09
N GLN A 172 -1.34 12.96 13.46
CA GLN A 172 -0.98 12.75 14.85
C GLN A 172 -0.85 14.08 15.62
N VAL A 173 -0.30 15.11 14.97
CA VAL A 173 -0.20 16.45 15.58
C VAL A 173 -1.58 17.03 15.86
N ASN A 174 -2.53 16.86 14.94
CA ASN A 174 -3.90 17.33 15.12
C ASN A 174 -4.57 16.67 16.34
N ILE A 175 -4.32 15.37 16.57
CA ILE A 175 -4.82 14.65 17.75
C ILE A 175 -4.20 15.25 19.03
N LEU A 176 -2.88 15.47 19.07
CA LEU A 176 -2.21 16.09 20.22
C LEU A 176 -2.71 17.49 20.55
N ASP A 177 -3.02 18.29 19.53
CA ASP A 177 -3.53 19.65 19.71
C ASP A 177 -4.99 19.68 20.20
N GLN A 178 -5.76 18.62 19.97
CA GLN A 178 -7.12 18.47 20.47
C GLN A 178 -7.16 18.01 21.93
N GLU A 179 -6.29 17.08 22.32
CA GLU A 179 -6.21 16.57 23.71
C GLU A 179 -5.87 17.65 24.74
N GLN A 180 -5.15 18.70 24.34
CA GLN A 180 -4.78 19.82 25.24
C GLN A 180 -5.92 20.82 25.49
N ARG A 181 -7.04 20.71 24.77
CA ARG A 181 -8.18 21.63 24.90
C ARG A 181 -9.28 21.10 25.82
N VAL A 182 -9.12 19.90 26.36
CA VAL A 182 -10.03 19.22 27.29
C VAL A 182 -9.43 19.25 28.68
#